data_AF-A0A4U6D808-F1
#
_entry.id   AF-A0A4U6D808-F1
#
_cell.length_a   1.000
_cell.length_b   1.000
_cell.length_c   1.000
_cell.angle_alpha   90.00
_cell.angle_beta   90.00
_cell.angle_gamma   90.00
#
_symmetry.space_group_name_H-M   'P 1'
#
loop_
_entity.id
_entity.type
_entity.pdbx_description
1 polymer ?
#
loop_
_entity_poly.entity_id
_entity_poly.type
_entity_poly.pdbx_seq_one_letter_code
_entity_poly.pdbx_strand_id
1 'polypeptide(L)'
;MDEQQPNQNSDYQHGYSSGLEGLDRQVYEAYLSSNVSHDWVLDRLNQKRSELDSIKNKRQETVQTHKQSFDKLQEQLMGVNQTAKKMKDLDSSVSNIDTQSEKLQEKRVSSAPYYSLIAGLIFLAAGISFIAGDLIISHEIVAYALNIRNPNEAWAFAIGLAMLSVLLKPAYDRLVEEPYQKDDSPKAKSNYARFKLILSIFAIVTLIVLGWFRYEAYRTDKLKEAINKSVKGLQLNAVDPLTGAPINSPELTNKIEQALKNSDQLNLDLVNSPWALMSFVLSGVLFAIAGAVSLGMALPVLQGFWMRWLQIDPKLWKLRRRKKKIEKQLDELQATISEQLAQKSILENDIAVLPTWEELKQEEASIRTEIEHLEEERKLALTDSRIQSFGDGYAHGQVTRDIMSEEEYEHWRTGHMTVSNLALRARSNASDRSVTRSNNSGMRPHQAIRKAITDRFDENNSQ
;
A
#
# COMPACT_ATOMS: atom_id res chain seq x y z
N MET A 1 -71.52 -21.32 -3.81
CA MET A 1 -72.51 -22.04 -4.64
C MET A 1 -73.41 -22.77 -3.66
N ASP A 2 -74.34 -22.04 -3.05
CA ASP A 2 -75.37 -22.63 -2.22
C ASP A 2 -76.52 -23.02 -3.15
N GLU A 3 -76.80 -24.32 -3.24
CA GLU A 3 -77.98 -24.84 -3.96
C GLU A 3 -79.24 -24.50 -3.16
N GLN A 4 -79.76 -23.28 -3.36
CA GLN A 4 -81.05 -22.87 -2.81
C GLN A 4 -82.19 -23.51 -3.61
N GLN A 5 -83.23 -23.94 -2.90
CA GLN A 5 -84.42 -24.58 -3.48
C GLN A 5 -85.02 -23.72 -4.62
N PRO A 6 -85.43 -24.30 -5.75
CA PRO A 6 -85.87 -23.54 -6.94
C PRO A 6 -87.07 -22.61 -6.68
N ASN A 7 -87.92 -22.94 -5.70
CA ASN A 7 -89.06 -22.11 -5.31
C ASN A 7 -88.70 -20.82 -4.55
N GLN A 8 -87.44 -20.62 -4.14
CA GLN A 8 -86.99 -19.40 -3.45
C GLN A 8 -86.22 -18.43 -4.36
N ASN A 9 -85.93 -18.82 -5.60
CA ASN A 9 -85.21 -17.98 -6.55
C ASN A 9 -86.18 -16.97 -7.20
N SER A 10 -85.91 -15.66 -7.09
CA SER A 10 -86.79 -14.62 -7.63
C SER A 10 -86.97 -14.77 -9.15
N ASP A 11 -85.93 -15.23 -9.84
CA ASP A 11 -85.92 -15.34 -11.29
C ASP A 11 -86.84 -16.48 -11.76
N TYR A 12 -86.89 -17.56 -10.98
CA TYR A 12 -87.81 -18.67 -11.22
C TYR A 12 -89.27 -18.25 -10.98
N GLN A 13 -89.53 -17.49 -9.92
CA GLN A 13 -90.88 -16.97 -9.62
C GLN A 13 -91.36 -15.99 -10.69
N HIS A 14 -90.49 -15.09 -11.14
CA HIS A 14 -90.78 -14.13 -12.21
C HIS A 14 -91.02 -14.83 -13.54
N GLY A 15 -90.19 -15.82 -13.89
CA GLY A 15 -90.42 -16.64 -15.09
C GLY A 15 -91.75 -17.40 -15.06
N TYR A 16 -92.15 -17.90 -13.88
CA TYR A 16 -93.43 -18.58 -13.71
C TYR A 16 -94.63 -17.62 -13.84
N SER A 17 -94.59 -16.44 -13.21
CA SER A 17 -95.67 -15.43 -13.33
C SER A 17 -95.77 -14.86 -14.73
N SER A 18 -94.64 -14.52 -15.36
CA SER A 18 -94.63 -14.00 -16.73
C SER A 18 -95.14 -15.03 -17.74
N GLY A 19 -94.89 -16.33 -17.51
CA GLY A 19 -95.44 -17.42 -18.30
C GLY A 19 -96.96 -17.59 -18.17
N LEU A 20 -97.53 -17.33 -16.98
CA LEU A 20 -98.98 -17.32 -16.76
C LEU A 20 -99.67 -16.13 -17.45
N GLU A 21 -98.99 -14.99 -17.51
CA GLU A 21 -99.49 -13.75 -18.11
C GLU A 21 -99.30 -13.70 -19.65
N GLY A 22 -98.61 -14.69 -20.23
CA GLY A 22 -98.38 -14.76 -21.68
C GLY A 22 -97.38 -13.72 -22.20
N LEU A 23 -96.48 -13.25 -21.34
CA LEU A 23 -95.47 -12.24 -21.66
C LEU A 23 -94.30 -12.83 -22.44
N ASP A 24 -93.62 -11.98 -23.22
CA ASP A 24 -92.46 -12.40 -24.01
C ASP A 24 -91.25 -12.67 -23.12
N ARG A 25 -90.82 -13.94 -23.12
CA ARG A 25 -89.65 -14.43 -22.39
C ARG A 25 -88.36 -13.69 -22.78
N GLN A 26 -88.24 -13.25 -24.03
CA GLN A 26 -87.00 -12.68 -24.56
C GLN A 26 -86.58 -11.40 -23.84
N VAL A 27 -87.55 -10.60 -23.40
CA VAL A 27 -87.29 -9.30 -22.77
C VAL A 27 -86.70 -9.47 -21.37
N TYR A 28 -87.27 -10.37 -20.57
CA TYR A 28 -86.75 -10.68 -19.23
C TYR A 28 -85.42 -11.46 -19.30
N GLU A 29 -85.26 -12.41 -20.23
CA GLU A 29 -83.98 -13.09 -20.47
C GLU A 29 -82.85 -12.12 -20.83
N ALA A 30 -83.13 -11.16 -21.72
CA ALA A 30 -82.18 -10.13 -22.11
C ALA A 30 -81.87 -9.14 -20.97
N TYR A 31 -82.87 -8.80 -20.13
CA TYR A 31 -82.65 -8.01 -18.92
C TYR A 31 -81.69 -8.73 -17.97
N LEU A 32 -81.94 -10.01 -17.70
CA LEU A 32 -81.18 -10.81 -16.74
C LEU A 32 -79.74 -11.04 -17.23
N SER A 33 -79.56 -11.35 -18.51
CA SER A 33 -78.23 -11.47 -19.11
C SER A 33 -77.45 -10.16 -19.05
N SER A 34 -78.12 -9.03 -19.29
CA SER A 34 -77.50 -7.70 -19.22
C SER A 34 -77.14 -7.29 -17.80
N ASN A 35 -77.97 -7.65 -16.82
CA ASN A 35 -77.72 -7.36 -15.41
C ASN A 35 -76.55 -8.21 -14.86
N VAL A 36 -76.53 -9.52 -15.16
CA VAL A 36 -75.41 -10.40 -14.80
C VAL A 36 -74.11 -9.94 -15.49
N SER A 37 -74.19 -9.53 -16.76
CA SER A 37 -73.04 -8.94 -17.47
C SER A 37 -72.56 -7.65 -16.78
N HIS A 38 -73.48 -6.77 -16.37
CA HIS A 38 -73.13 -5.56 -15.64
C HIS A 38 -72.35 -5.84 -14.35
N ASP A 39 -72.84 -6.77 -13.52
CA ASP A 39 -72.20 -7.15 -12.27
C ASP A 39 -70.82 -7.77 -12.51
N TRP A 40 -70.71 -8.66 -13.50
CA TRP A 40 -69.42 -9.27 -13.88
C TRP A 40 -68.40 -8.23 -14.36
N VAL A 41 -68.80 -7.30 -15.23
CA VAL A 41 -67.93 -6.23 -15.71
C VAL A 41 -67.53 -5.30 -14.56
N LEU A 42 -68.44 -5.01 -13.63
CA LEU A 42 -68.16 -4.15 -12.47
C LEU A 42 -67.12 -4.79 -11.54
N ASP A 43 -67.23 -6.07 -11.26
CA ASP A 43 -66.23 -6.83 -10.49
C ASP A 43 -64.88 -6.84 -11.20
N ARG A 44 -64.87 -7.09 -12.51
CA ARG A 44 -63.63 -7.10 -13.30
C ARG A 44 -62.94 -5.73 -13.33
N LEU A 45 -63.74 -4.66 -13.43
CA LEU A 45 -63.27 -3.28 -13.41
C LEU A 45 -62.65 -2.93 -12.04
N ASN A 46 -63.28 -3.35 -10.94
CA ASN A 46 -62.72 -3.17 -9.59
C ASN A 46 -61.38 -3.93 -9.43
N GLN A 47 -61.28 -5.16 -9.93
CA GLN A 47 -60.02 -5.92 -9.94
C GLN A 47 -58.92 -5.17 -10.72
N LYS A 48 -59.24 -4.69 -11.92
CA LYS A 48 -58.29 -3.97 -12.78
C LYS A 48 -57.86 -2.63 -12.21
N ARG A 49 -58.75 -1.90 -11.53
CA ARG A 49 -58.40 -0.68 -10.78
C ARG A 49 -57.44 -0.99 -9.63
N SER A 50 -57.67 -2.07 -8.89
CA SER A 50 -56.75 -2.51 -7.84
C SER A 50 -55.39 -2.92 -8.41
N GLU A 51 -55.36 -3.62 -9.56
CA GLU A 51 -54.13 -3.97 -10.27
C GLU A 51 -53.35 -2.72 -10.71
N LEU A 52 -54.04 -1.72 -11.26
CA LEU A 52 -53.46 -0.45 -11.66
C LEU A 52 -52.83 0.32 -10.50
N ASP A 53 -53.49 0.34 -9.33
CA ASP A 53 -52.93 0.96 -8.13
C ASP A 53 -51.72 0.17 -7.60
N SER A 54 -51.74 -1.16 -7.70
CA SER A 54 -50.58 -1.99 -7.35
C SER A 54 -49.37 -1.71 -8.24
N ILE A 55 -49.56 -1.50 -9.54
CA ILE A 55 -48.50 -1.16 -10.49
C ILE A 55 -47.96 0.24 -10.25
N LYS A 56 -48.82 1.23 -9.94
CA LYS A 56 -48.36 2.57 -9.55
C LYS A 56 -47.47 2.52 -8.30
N ASN A 57 -47.85 1.73 -7.30
CA ASN A 57 -47.05 1.55 -6.09
C ASN A 57 -45.72 0.86 -6.42
N LYS A 58 -45.76 -0.24 -7.19
CA LYS A 58 -44.55 -0.94 -7.66
C LYS A 58 -43.62 -0.02 -8.45
N ARG A 59 -44.17 0.90 -9.25
CA ARG A 59 -43.42 1.90 -10.00
C ARG A 59 -42.73 2.90 -9.08
N GLN A 60 -43.42 3.42 -8.08
CA GLN A 60 -42.83 4.33 -7.09
C GLN A 60 -41.73 3.64 -6.29
N GLU A 61 -41.97 2.41 -5.84
CA GLU A 61 -41.00 1.59 -5.12
C GLU A 61 -39.78 1.28 -5.99
N THR A 62 -39.98 0.88 -7.25
CA THR A 62 -38.90 0.61 -8.20
C THR A 62 -38.04 1.85 -8.41
N VAL A 63 -38.63 3.04 -8.61
CA VAL A 63 -37.88 4.30 -8.75
C VAL A 63 -37.06 4.62 -7.50
N GLN A 64 -37.64 4.44 -6.30
CA GLN A 64 -36.93 4.67 -5.05
C GLN A 64 -35.76 3.70 -4.88
N THR A 65 -35.98 2.42 -5.10
CA THR A 65 -34.93 1.38 -5.04
C THR A 65 -33.84 1.66 -6.06
N HIS A 66 -34.20 2.00 -7.30
CA HIS A 66 -33.24 2.30 -8.36
C HIS A 66 -32.37 3.51 -8.01
N LYS A 67 -32.96 4.55 -7.42
CA LYS A 67 -32.22 5.72 -6.92
C LYS A 67 -31.27 5.36 -5.78
N GLN A 68 -31.77 4.64 -4.77
CA GLN A 68 -30.96 4.23 -3.63
C GLN A 68 -29.79 3.31 -4.04
N SER A 69 -30.04 2.36 -4.93
CA SER A 69 -29.00 1.46 -5.46
C SER A 69 -27.97 2.23 -6.29
N PHE A 70 -28.40 3.21 -7.09
CA PHE A 70 -27.50 4.07 -7.85
C PHE A 70 -26.65 4.97 -6.95
N ASP A 71 -27.25 5.59 -5.93
CA ASP A 71 -26.53 6.41 -4.95
C ASP A 71 -25.44 5.57 -4.23
N LYS A 72 -25.80 4.34 -3.81
CA LYS A 72 -24.83 3.37 -3.23
C LYS A 72 -23.73 2.98 -4.22
N LEU A 73 -24.08 2.72 -5.49
CA LEU A 73 -23.11 2.38 -6.53
C LEU A 73 -22.13 3.54 -6.75
N GLN A 74 -22.62 4.78 -6.75
CA GLN A 74 -21.78 5.97 -6.90
C GLN A 74 -20.83 6.14 -5.72
N GLU A 75 -21.29 5.92 -4.49
CA GLU A 75 -20.45 5.91 -3.29
C GLU A 75 -19.33 4.86 -3.40
N GLN A 76 -19.67 3.64 -3.80
CA GLN A 76 -18.68 2.57 -4.00
C GLN A 76 -17.68 2.90 -5.11
N LEU A 77 -18.13 3.46 -6.24
CA LEU A 77 -17.24 3.92 -7.30
C LEU A 77 -16.27 5.00 -6.84
N MET A 78 -16.73 5.96 -6.03
CA MET A 78 -15.87 6.96 -5.42
C MET A 78 -14.86 6.33 -4.45
N GLY A 79 -15.31 5.37 -3.64
CA GLY A 79 -14.45 4.57 -2.75
C GLY A 79 -13.35 3.83 -3.50
N VAL A 80 -13.70 3.10 -4.57
CA VAL A 80 -12.74 2.37 -5.42
C VAL A 80 -11.71 3.33 -6.00
N ASN A 81 -12.15 4.47 -6.57
CA ASN A 81 -11.23 5.43 -7.17
C ASN A 81 -10.26 6.05 -6.15
N GLN A 82 -10.73 6.35 -4.94
CA GLN A 82 -9.87 6.87 -3.88
C GLN A 82 -8.85 5.82 -3.42
N THR A 83 -9.28 4.57 -3.22
CA THR A 83 -8.41 3.48 -2.78
C THR A 83 -7.39 3.12 -3.86
N ALA A 84 -7.81 3.06 -5.12
CA ALA A 84 -6.92 2.85 -6.27
C ALA A 84 -5.87 3.96 -6.41
N LYS A 85 -6.25 5.22 -6.16
CA LYS A 85 -5.29 6.34 -6.15
C LYS A 85 -4.26 6.17 -5.03
N LYS A 86 -4.69 5.82 -3.81
CA LYS A 86 -3.77 5.55 -2.69
C LYS A 86 -2.82 4.39 -3.01
N MET A 87 -3.33 3.32 -3.64
CA MET A 87 -2.51 2.19 -4.08
C MET A 87 -1.44 2.65 -5.08
N LYS A 88 -1.81 3.45 -6.08
CA LYS A 88 -0.87 4.01 -7.06
C LYS A 88 0.20 4.91 -6.40
N ASP A 89 -0.18 5.72 -5.42
CA ASP A 89 0.76 6.58 -4.69
C ASP A 89 1.77 5.74 -3.88
N LEU A 90 1.30 4.65 -3.25
CA LEU A 90 2.18 3.70 -2.55
C LEU A 90 3.09 2.92 -3.51
N ASP A 91 2.58 2.45 -4.65
CA ASP A 91 3.40 1.81 -5.69
C ASP A 91 4.50 2.73 -6.21
N SER A 92 4.18 4.01 -6.43
CA SER A 92 5.18 5.02 -6.80
C SER A 92 6.25 5.18 -5.71
N SER A 93 5.86 5.07 -4.43
CA SER A 93 6.78 5.12 -3.30
C SER A 93 7.67 3.88 -3.23
N VAL A 94 7.15 2.69 -3.55
CA VAL A 94 7.95 1.45 -3.66
C VAL A 94 8.97 1.58 -4.80
N SER A 95 8.55 2.05 -5.98
CA SER A 95 9.45 2.28 -7.11
C SER A 95 10.56 3.29 -6.79
N ASN A 96 10.23 4.37 -6.09
CA ASN A 96 11.22 5.33 -5.59
C ASN A 96 12.19 4.70 -4.58
N ILE A 97 11.72 3.79 -3.72
CA ILE A 97 12.60 3.06 -2.80
C ILE A 97 13.52 2.09 -3.56
N ASP A 98 13.01 1.41 -4.58
CA ASP A 98 13.77 0.45 -5.39
C ASP A 98 14.88 1.14 -6.17
N THR A 99 14.58 2.27 -6.83
CA THR A 99 15.60 3.09 -7.50
C THR A 99 16.65 3.65 -6.53
N GLN A 100 16.27 4.03 -5.31
CA GLN A 100 17.22 4.44 -4.28
C GLN A 100 18.07 3.28 -3.77
N SER A 101 17.47 2.10 -3.61
CA SER A 101 18.15 0.88 -3.20
C SER A 101 19.16 0.44 -4.25
N GLU A 102 18.79 0.48 -5.53
CA GLU A 102 19.67 0.15 -6.66
C GLU A 102 20.88 1.10 -6.71
N LYS A 103 20.66 2.42 -6.62
CA LYS A 103 21.76 3.40 -6.55
C LYS A 103 22.69 3.17 -5.36
N LEU A 104 22.16 2.76 -4.20
CA LEU A 104 22.98 2.43 -3.03
C LEU A 104 23.70 1.09 -3.19
N GLN A 105 23.10 0.13 -3.90
CA GLN A 105 23.69 -1.17 -4.19
C GLN A 105 24.81 -1.05 -5.23
N GLU A 106 24.64 -0.23 -6.26
CA GLU A 106 25.68 0.15 -7.20
C GLU A 106 26.87 0.80 -6.47
N LYS A 107 26.60 1.78 -5.58
CA LYS A 107 27.64 2.36 -4.70
C LYS A 107 28.31 1.34 -3.79
N ARG A 108 27.59 0.31 -3.35
CA ARG A 108 28.13 -0.78 -2.54
C ARG A 108 29.10 -1.64 -3.33
N VAL A 109 28.80 -1.90 -4.60
CA VAL A 109 29.63 -2.67 -5.52
C VAL A 109 30.85 -1.85 -5.94
N SER A 110 30.68 -0.56 -6.28
CA SER A 110 31.80 0.31 -6.65
C SER A 110 32.81 0.53 -5.50
N SER A 111 32.33 0.50 -4.26
CA SER A 111 33.16 0.66 -3.06
C SER A 111 33.58 -0.68 -2.44
N ALA A 112 33.40 -1.80 -3.15
CA ALA A 112 33.79 -3.10 -2.64
C ALA A 112 35.33 -3.24 -2.64
N PRO A 113 35.96 -3.49 -1.48
CA PRO A 113 37.40 -3.70 -1.43
C PRO A 113 37.77 -5.03 -2.11
N TYR A 114 38.86 -5.02 -2.89
CA TYR A 114 39.40 -6.22 -3.55
C TYR A 114 39.93 -7.28 -2.58
N TYR A 115 40.35 -6.85 -1.38
CA TYR A 115 40.84 -7.73 -0.33
C TYR A 115 39.80 -7.91 0.78
N SER A 116 39.85 -9.06 1.44
CA SER A 116 39.01 -9.31 2.62
C SER A 116 39.38 -8.37 3.77
N LEU A 117 38.40 -8.02 4.61
CA LEU A 117 38.64 -7.21 5.81
C LEU A 117 39.70 -7.83 6.72
N ILE A 118 39.74 -9.16 6.81
CA ILE A 118 40.74 -9.89 7.60
C ILE A 118 42.14 -9.64 7.04
N ALA A 119 42.32 -9.69 5.72
CA ALA A 119 43.60 -9.35 5.09
C ALA A 119 43.98 -7.89 5.38
N GLY A 120 43.03 -6.95 5.29
CA GLY A 120 43.26 -5.55 5.64
C GLY A 120 43.71 -5.35 7.08
N LEU A 121 43.11 -6.06 8.05
CA LEU A 121 43.51 -6.01 9.45
C LEU A 121 44.89 -6.63 9.71
N ILE A 122 45.23 -7.72 9.04
CA ILE A 122 46.57 -8.33 9.12
C ILE A 122 47.62 -7.35 8.58
N PHE A 123 47.36 -6.70 7.43
CA PHE A 123 48.26 -5.69 6.88
C PHE A 123 48.35 -4.45 7.76
N LEU A 124 47.27 -4.04 8.41
CA LEU A 124 47.29 -2.93 9.37
C LEU A 124 48.20 -3.28 10.57
N ALA A 125 48.03 -4.47 11.14
CA ALA A 125 48.86 -4.94 12.24
C ALA A 125 50.34 -5.06 11.84
N ALA A 126 50.61 -5.56 10.63
CA ALA A 126 51.96 -5.61 10.08
C ALA A 126 52.55 -4.20 9.91
N GLY A 127 51.80 -3.24 9.38
CA GLY A 127 52.26 -1.85 9.21
C GLY A 127 52.57 -1.16 10.53
N ILE A 128 51.71 -1.34 11.54
CA ILE A 128 51.98 -0.86 12.91
C ILE A 128 53.24 -1.52 13.47
N SER A 129 53.41 -2.83 13.27
CA SER A 129 54.59 -3.57 13.71
C SER A 129 55.88 -3.11 13.02
N PHE A 130 55.83 -2.78 11.73
CA PHE A 130 56.98 -2.25 11.00
C PHE A 130 57.36 -0.85 11.48
N ILE A 131 56.39 0.03 11.75
CA ILE A 131 56.65 1.36 12.32
C ILE A 131 57.25 1.24 13.72
N ALA A 132 56.68 0.38 14.57
CA ALA A 132 57.19 0.15 15.92
C ALA A 132 58.61 -0.45 15.89
N GLY A 133 58.87 -1.40 14.98
CA GLY A 133 60.19 -1.98 14.77
C GLY A 133 61.22 -0.95 14.30
N ASP A 134 60.86 -0.12 13.32
CA ASP A 134 61.70 0.98 12.84
C ASP A 134 62.04 1.98 13.94
N LEU A 135 61.06 2.30 14.79
CA LEU A 135 61.23 3.20 15.91
C LEU A 135 62.19 2.65 16.98
N ILE A 136 62.07 1.37 17.34
CA ILE A 136 62.96 0.73 18.33
C ILE A 136 64.39 0.67 17.79
N ILE A 137 64.54 0.20 16.54
CA ILE A 137 65.85 0.07 15.89
C ILE A 137 66.48 1.45 15.70
N SER A 138 65.72 2.43 15.22
CA SER A 138 66.22 3.81 15.04
C SER A 138 66.60 4.44 16.37
N HIS A 139 65.84 4.22 17.45
CA HIS A 139 66.18 4.73 18.77
C HIS A 139 67.49 4.13 19.29
N GLU A 140 67.66 2.81 19.22
CA GLU A 140 68.90 2.14 19.62
C GLU A 140 70.08 2.66 18.81
N ILE A 141 69.93 2.75 17.49
CA ILE A 141 71.05 3.15 16.62
C ILE A 141 71.41 4.63 16.80
N VAL A 142 70.45 5.53 17.00
CA VAL A 142 70.72 6.96 17.25
C VAL A 142 71.40 7.17 18.60
N ALA A 143 70.99 6.43 19.63
CA ALA A 143 71.60 6.46 20.95
C ALA A 143 73.05 5.95 20.93
N TYR A 144 73.35 4.90 20.15
CA TYR A 144 74.69 4.32 20.06
C TYR A 144 75.63 5.01 19.04
N ALA A 145 75.13 5.39 17.86
CA ALA A 145 75.98 5.86 16.75
C ALA A 145 76.18 7.38 16.71
N LEU A 146 75.17 8.17 17.13
CA LEU A 146 75.27 9.63 17.13
C LEU A 146 75.69 10.21 18.51
N ASN A 147 75.87 9.35 19.52
CA ASN A 147 76.27 9.70 20.89
C ASN A 147 75.46 10.89 21.47
N ILE A 148 74.17 10.96 21.12
CA ILE A 148 73.26 11.99 21.61
C ILE A 148 72.93 11.64 23.06
N ARG A 149 73.45 12.44 23.99
CA ARG A 149 73.38 12.18 25.43
C ARG A 149 71.98 12.38 26.03
N ASN A 150 71.07 13.03 25.29
CA ASN A 150 69.71 13.31 25.74
C ASN A 150 68.71 12.28 25.18
N PRO A 151 68.06 11.45 26.02
CA PRO A 151 67.13 10.42 25.56
C PRO A 151 65.91 11.00 24.82
N ASN A 152 65.43 12.19 25.23
CA ASN A 152 64.25 12.78 24.60
C ASN A 152 64.51 13.22 23.15
N GLU A 153 65.73 13.66 22.85
CA GLU A 153 66.14 14.05 21.50
C GLU A 153 66.32 12.83 20.59
N ALA A 154 66.88 11.74 21.12
CA ALA A 154 66.98 10.46 20.42
C ALA A 154 65.60 9.88 20.07
N TRP A 155 64.64 9.95 20.99
CA TRP A 155 63.25 9.55 20.74
C TRP A 155 62.56 10.42 19.68
N ALA A 156 62.75 11.74 19.73
CA ALA A 156 62.18 12.64 18.72
C ALA A 156 62.74 12.36 17.32
N PHE A 157 64.04 12.10 17.22
CA PHE A 157 64.69 11.76 15.94
C PHE A 157 64.25 10.38 15.42
N ALA A 158 64.15 9.36 16.30
CA ALA A 158 63.64 8.03 15.95
C ALA A 158 62.18 8.07 15.47
N ILE A 159 61.33 8.89 16.09
CA ILE A 159 59.95 9.13 15.63
C ILE A 159 59.96 9.79 14.25
N GLY A 160 60.83 10.77 14.02
CA GLY A 160 60.98 11.43 12.73
C GLY A 160 61.35 10.47 11.60
N LEU A 161 62.27 9.54 11.86
CA LEU A 161 62.64 8.47 10.91
C LEU A 161 61.51 7.47 10.70
N ALA A 162 60.86 6.99 11.77
CA ALA A 162 59.75 6.04 11.66
C ALA A 162 58.55 6.60 10.86
N MET A 163 58.34 7.92 10.92
CA MET A 163 57.30 8.62 10.14
C MET A 163 57.62 8.73 8.65
N LEU A 164 58.85 8.40 8.22
CA LEU A 164 59.21 8.33 6.80
C LEU A 164 58.38 7.26 6.08
N SER A 165 57.98 6.18 6.77
CA SER A 165 57.03 5.18 6.26
C SER A 165 55.65 5.79 5.92
N VAL A 166 55.16 6.71 6.75
CA VAL A 166 53.89 7.41 6.56
C VAL A 166 53.99 8.41 5.42
N LEU A 167 55.16 9.05 5.25
CA LEU A 167 55.43 9.99 4.15
C LEU A 167 55.60 9.26 2.80
N LEU A 168 56.19 8.06 2.80
CA LEU A 168 56.34 7.24 1.60
C LEU A 168 55.01 6.66 1.13
N LYS A 169 54.03 6.52 2.03
CA LYS A 169 52.72 5.96 1.70
C LYS A 169 52.01 6.72 0.56
N PRO A 170 51.80 8.05 0.59
CA PRO A 170 51.22 8.79 -0.54
C PRO A 170 51.95 8.57 -1.87
N ALA A 171 53.27 8.39 -1.85
CA ALA A 171 54.06 8.10 -3.04
C ALA A 171 53.77 6.68 -3.56
N TYR A 172 53.69 5.68 -2.66
CA TYR A 172 53.30 4.32 -3.01
C TYR A 172 51.85 4.26 -3.54
N ASP A 173 50.90 4.87 -2.81
CA ASP A 173 49.48 4.90 -3.14
C ASP A 173 49.27 5.49 -4.55
N ARG A 174 49.95 6.59 -4.90
CA ARG A 174 49.81 7.26 -6.21
C ARG A 174 50.61 6.62 -7.35
N LEU A 175 51.85 6.19 -7.10
CA LEU A 175 52.73 5.72 -8.18
C LEU A 175 52.51 4.24 -8.52
N VAL A 176 52.09 3.43 -7.55
CA VAL A 176 52.08 1.97 -7.67
C VAL A 176 50.66 1.40 -7.52
N GLU A 177 49.89 1.83 -6.53
CA GLU A 177 48.60 1.23 -6.21
C GLU A 177 47.44 1.78 -7.07
N GLU A 178 47.32 3.10 -7.20
CA GLU A 178 46.28 3.77 -8.00
C GLU A 178 46.23 3.33 -9.49
N PRO A 179 47.36 3.27 -10.24
CA PRO A 179 47.34 2.80 -11.63
C PRO A 179 47.05 1.29 -11.74
N TYR A 180 47.36 0.49 -10.73
CA TYR A 180 47.04 -0.94 -10.69
C TYR A 180 45.55 -1.18 -10.40
N GLN A 181 44.91 -0.30 -9.63
CA GLN A 181 43.50 -0.44 -9.25
C GLN A 181 42.52 0.15 -10.26
N LYS A 182 42.89 1.23 -10.97
CA LYS A 182 41.98 1.95 -11.89
C LYS A 182 42.09 1.50 -13.35
N ASP A 183 43.30 1.19 -13.82
CA ASP A 183 43.53 0.74 -15.20
C ASP A 183 43.82 -0.76 -15.21
N ASP A 184 42.89 -1.58 -15.68
CA ASP A 184 43.11 -3.02 -15.93
C ASP A 184 44.01 -3.25 -17.17
N SER A 185 44.89 -2.29 -17.46
CA SER A 185 45.80 -2.29 -18.59
C SER A 185 46.97 -3.24 -18.35
N PRO A 186 47.47 -3.94 -19.38
CA PRO A 186 48.62 -4.84 -19.26
C PRO A 186 49.91 -4.12 -18.81
N LYS A 187 50.00 -2.81 -19.05
CA LYS A 187 51.15 -1.97 -18.66
C LYS A 187 51.20 -1.74 -17.13
N ALA A 188 50.05 -1.51 -16.49
CA ALA A 188 49.98 -1.33 -15.03
C ALA A 188 50.37 -2.62 -14.28
N LYS A 189 49.91 -3.78 -14.75
CA LYS A 189 50.30 -5.10 -14.21
C LYS A 189 51.80 -5.36 -14.35
N SER A 190 52.40 -5.00 -15.49
CA SER A 190 53.85 -5.14 -15.69
C SER A 190 54.68 -4.23 -14.78
N ASN A 191 54.24 -2.99 -14.53
CA ASN A 191 54.95 -2.06 -13.65
C ASN A 191 54.89 -2.53 -12.20
N TYR A 192 53.74 -3.03 -11.75
CA TYR A 192 53.58 -3.60 -10.42
C TYR A 192 54.44 -4.86 -10.22
N ALA A 193 54.53 -5.73 -11.23
CA ALA A 193 55.40 -6.90 -11.20
C ALA A 193 56.89 -6.52 -11.12
N ARG A 194 57.33 -5.50 -11.88
CA ARG A 194 58.69 -4.97 -11.81
C ARG A 194 59.00 -4.38 -10.43
N PHE A 195 58.07 -3.64 -9.85
CA PHE A 195 58.22 -3.10 -8.49
C PHE A 195 58.43 -4.21 -7.47
N LYS A 196 57.62 -5.28 -7.50
CA LYS A 196 57.79 -6.45 -6.62
C LYS A 196 59.15 -7.12 -6.78
N LEU A 197 59.61 -7.27 -8.04
CA LEU A 197 60.90 -7.88 -8.33
C LEU A 197 62.05 -7.03 -7.80
N ILE A 198 62.03 -5.72 -8.02
CA ILE A 198 63.03 -4.79 -7.50
C ILE A 198 63.04 -4.82 -5.96
N LEU A 199 61.86 -4.76 -5.34
CA LEU A 199 61.73 -4.82 -3.88
C LEU A 199 62.26 -6.14 -3.31
N SER A 200 62.00 -7.27 -3.99
CA SER A 200 62.50 -8.58 -3.57
C SER A 200 64.03 -8.67 -3.67
N ILE A 201 64.62 -8.18 -4.77
CA ILE A 201 66.09 -8.12 -4.91
C ILE A 201 66.68 -7.22 -3.82
N PHE A 202 66.07 -6.06 -3.60
CA PHE A 202 66.49 -5.12 -2.56
C PHE A 202 66.46 -5.76 -1.17
N ALA A 203 65.38 -6.48 -0.84
CA ALA A 203 65.23 -7.21 0.42
C ALA A 203 66.29 -8.32 0.60
N ILE A 204 66.64 -9.04 -0.47
CA ILE A 204 67.70 -10.06 -0.43
C ILE A 204 69.06 -9.40 -0.14
N VAL A 205 69.37 -8.31 -0.85
CA VAL A 205 70.63 -7.57 -0.64
C VAL A 205 70.71 -7.03 0.79
N THR A 206 69.63 -6.46 1.31
CA THR A 206 69.59 -5.98 2.69
C THR A 206 69.77 -7.09 3.72
N LEU A 207 69.20 -8.28 3.50
CA LEU A 207 69.38 -9.41 4.41
C LEU A 207 70.82 -9.92 4.41
N ILE A 208 71.50 -9.91 3.26
CA ILE A 208 72.91 -10.26 3.15
C ILE A 208 73.78 -9.26 3.93
N VAL A 209 73.54 -7.95 3.74
CA VAL A 209 74.28 -6.89 4.45
C VAL A 209 74.04 -6.94 5.96
N LEU A 210 72.78 -7.11 6.39
CA LEU A 210 72.44 -7.26 7.81
C LEU A 210 73.04 -8.53 8.42
N GLY A 211 73.04 -9.64 7.67
CA GLY A 211 73.66 -10.89 8.08
C GLY A 211 75.18 -10.74 8.26
N TRP A 212 75.84 -10.02 7.36
CA TRP A 212 77.26 -9.67 7.46
C TRP A 212 77.55 -8.77 8.67
N PHE A 213 76.77 -7.70 8.85
CA PHE A 213 76.93 -6.80 9.99
C PHE A 213 76.73 -7.53 11.32
N ARG A 214 75.72 -8.40 11.41
CA ARG A 214 75.50 -9.24 12.60
C ARG A 214 76.67 -10.18 12.87
N TYR A 215 77.27 -10.74 11.82
CA TYR A 215 78.48 -11.55 11.94
C TYR A 215 79.68 -10.74 12.45
N GLU A 216 79.87 -9.52 11.94
CA GLU A 216 80.95 -8.62 12.35
C GLU A 216 80.79 -8.12 13.79
N ALA A 217 79.57 -7.78 14.20
CA ALA A 217 79.24 -7.46 15.59
C ALA A 217 79.52 -8.66 16.52
N TYR A 218 79.09 -9.88 16.15
CA TYR A 218 79.36 -11.08 16.93
C TYR A 218 80.85 -11.40 17.06
N ARG A 219 81.61 -11.24 15.97
CA ARG A 219 83.07 -11.40 15.97
C ARG A 219 83.73 -10.38 16.91
N THR A 220 83.28 -9.14 16.88
CA THR A 220 83.83 -8.05 17.69
C THR A 220 83.50 -8.24 19.17
N ASP A 221 82.30 -8.68 19.51
CA ASP A 221 81.93 -9.00 20.88
C ASP A 221 82.69 -10.22 21.42
N LYS A 222 82.93 -11.24 20.60
CA LYS A 222 83.84 -12.35 20.95
C LYS A 222 85.27 -11.89 21.20
N LEU A 223 85.78 -10.94 20.39
CA LEU A 223 87.10 -10.36 20.59
C LEU A 223 87.15 -9.54 21.89
N LYS A 224 86.11 -8.76 22.21
CA LYS A 224 86.00 -8.06 23.50
C LYS A 224 85.95 -9.03 24.67
N GLU A 225 85.19 -10.11 24.56
CA GLU A 225 85.11 -11.12 25.62
C GLU A 225 86.47 -11.81 25.82
N ALA A 226 87.19 -12.11 24.74
CA ALA A 226 88.55 -12.65 24.78
C ALA A 226 89.55 -11.66 25.38
N ILE A 227 89.49 -10.38 25.00
CA ILE A 227 90.34 -9.31 25.57
C ILE A 227 90.02 -9.14 27.05
N ASN A 228 88.76 -9.06 27.45
CA ASN A 228 88.36 -8.96 28.86
C ASN A 228 88.79 -10.18 29.68
N LYS A 229 88.70 -11.40 29.12
CA LYS A 229 89.24 -12.62 29.75
C LYS A 229 90.76 -12.56 29.87
N SER A 230 91.46 -12.04 28.86
CA SER A 230 92.92 -11.86 28.89
C SER A 230 93.34 -10.80 29.93
N VAL A 231 92.61 -9.69 30.06
CA VAL A 231 92.84 -8.65 31.07
C VAL A 231 92.60 -9.20 32.47
N LYS A 232 91.50 -9.95 32.68
CA LYS A 232 91.25 -10.64 33.96
C LYS A 232 92.33 -11.68 34.27
N GLY A 233 92.81 -12.44 33.28
CA GLY A 233 93.91 -13.39 33.43
C GLY A 233 95.23 -12.71 33.78
N LEU A 234 95.54 -11.56 33.17
CA LEU A 234 96.71 -10.75 33.48
C LEU A 234 96.61 -10.09 34.86
N GLN A 235 95.41 -9.67 35.28
CA GLN A 235 95.16 -9.18 36.64
C GLN A 235 95.31 -10.28 37.69
N LEU A 236 94.86 -11.51 37.40
CA LEU A 236 95.01 -12.66 38.29
C LEU A 236 96.47 -13.14 38.39
N ASN A 237 97.23 -13.08 37.29
CA ASN A 237 98.66 -13.39 37.28
C ASN A 237 99.53 -12.27 37.90
N ALA A 238 98.97 -11.08 38.14
CA ALA A 238 99.63 -9.96 38.80
C ALA A 238 99.43 -9.95 40.34
N VAL A 239 98.85 -11.03 40.90
CA VAL A 239 98.71 -11.25 42.34
C VAL A 239 99.74 -12.29 42.78
N ASP A 240 100.62 -11.88 43.69
CA ASP A 240 101.67 -12.74 44.25
C ASP A 240 101.06 -13.82 45.18
N PRO A 241 101.24 -15.13 44.93
CA PRO A 241 100.52 -16.20 45.64
C PRO A 241 100.87 -16.34 47.13
N LEU A 242 101.85 -15.61 47.66
CA LEU A 242 102.20 -15.63 49.08
C LEU A 242 101.70 -14.44 49.92
N THR A 243 101.35 -13.30 49.30
CA THR A 243 101.00 -12.08 50.06
C THR A 243 99.71 -11.40 49.62
N GLY A 244 99.12 -11.78 48.48
CA GLY A 244 97.84 -11.24 48.02
C GLY A 244 97.86 -9.75 47.67
N ALA A 245 99.04 -9.11 47.64
CA ALA A 245 99.20 -7.71 47.25
C ALA A 245 99.42 -7.60 45.72
N PRO A 246 98.85 -6.56 45.06
CA PRO A 246 99.04 -6.36 43.63
C PRO A 246 100.48 -5.94 43.31
N ILE A 247 101.10 -6.63 42.36
CA ILE A 247 102.44 -6.28 41.86
C ILE A 247 102.31 -5.05 40.95
N ASN A 248 102.60 -3.86 41.49
CA ASN A 248 102.60 -2.59 40.73
C ASN A 248 103.82 -2.51 39.80
N SER A 249 103.78 -3.21 38.66
CA SER A 249 104.74 -2.96 37.58
C SER A 249 104.13 -1.99 36.56
N PRO A 250 104.83 -0.90 36.18
CA PRO A 250 104.34 0.09 35.21
C PRO A 250 104.17 -0.50 33.80
N GLU A 251 104.79 -1.65 33.50
CA GLU A 251 104.61 -2.37 32.24
C GLU A 251 103.28 -3.12 32.16
N LEU A 252 102.78 -3.67 33.28
CA LEU A 252 101.46 -4.32 33.33
C LEU A 252 100.33 -3.30 33.22
N THR A 253 100.46 -2.13 33.86
CA THR A 253 99.47 -1.05 33.75
C THR A 253 99.40 -0.50 32.32
N ASN A 254 100.55 -0.33 31.65
CA ASN A 254 100.58 0.10 30.25
C ASN A 254 99.95 -0.95 29.29
N LYS A 255 100.15 -2.25 29.54
CA LYS A 255 99.51 -3.32 28.75
C LYS A 255 98.01 -3.40 28.98
N ILE A 256 97.55 -3.17 30.21
CA ILE A 256 96.12 -3.11 30.55
C ILE A 256 95.48 -1.87 29.92
N GLU A 257 96.13 -0.71 29.98
CA GLU A 257 95.65 0.53 29.36
C GLU A 257 95.65 0.44 27.81
N GLN A 258 96.64 -0.21 27.20
CA GLN A 258 96.65 -0.51 25.77
C GLN A 258 95.53 -1.48 25.36
N ALA A 259 95.26 -2.52 26.16
CA ALA A 259 94.16 -3.45 25.89
C ALA A 259 92.77 -2.78 26.01
N LEU A 260 92.60 -1.87 26.98
CA LEU A 260 91.40 -1.06 27.13
C LEU A 260 91.24 -0.07 25.96
N LYS A 261 92.31 0.64 25.57
CA LYS A 261 92.30 1.52 24.39
C LYS A 261 91.99 0.77 23.11
N ASN A 262 92.52 -0.44 22.93
CA ASN A 262 92.21 -1.28 21.77
C ASN A 262 90.73 -1.71 21.78
N SER A 263 90.16 -2.05 22.95
CA SER A 263 88.72 -2.36 23.06
C SER A 263 87.84 -1.16 22.71
N ASP A 264 88.20 0.04 23.15
CA ASP A 264 87.48 1.28 22.84
C ASP A 264 87.65 1.68 21.36
N GLN A 265 88.82 1.47 20.78
CA GLN A 265 89.09 1.69 19.38
C GLN A 265 88.33 0.71 18.47
N LEU A 266 88.24 -0.58 18.87
CA LEU A 266 87.40 -1.56 18.17
C LEU A 266 85.90 -1.22 18.23
N ASN A 267 85.42 -0.62 19.32
CA ASN A 267 84.05 -0.11 19.41
C ASN A 267 83.82 1.06 18.44
N LEU A 268 84.75 2.01 18.42
CA LEU A 268 84.69 3.17 17.51
C LEU A 268 84.80 2.75 16.05
N ASP A 269 85.63 1.77 15.72
CA ASP A 269 85.79 1.25 14.35
C ASP A 269 84.57 0.46 13.88
N LEU A 270 83.90 -0.27 14.78
CA LEU A 270 82.66 -0.99 14.45
C LEU A 270 81.49 -0.03 14.21
N VAL A 271 81.36 1.02 15.03
CA VAL A 271 80.30 2.02 14.92
C VAL A 271 80.52 2.96 13.73
N ASN A 272 81.77 3.33 13.44
CA ASN A 272 82.12 4.18 12.30
C ASN A 272 82.40 3.40 11.01
N SER A 273 82.23 2.07 11.01
CA SER A 273 82.39 1.26 9.81
C SER A 273 81.38 1.72 8.74
N PRO A 274 81.83 2.00 7.51
CA PRO A 274 80.93 2.34 6.40
C PRO A 274 79.83 1.30 6.17
N TRP A 275 80.10 0.03 6.53
CA TRP A 275 79.15 -1.07 6.44
C TRP A 275 78.05 -1.00 7.51
N ALA A 276 78.37 -0.52 8.72
CA ALA A 276 77.40 -0.31 9.80
C ALA A 276 76.40 0.80 9.43
N LEU A 277 76.91 1.93 8.94
CA LEU A 277 76.09 3.04 8.45
C LEU A 277 75.24 2.63 7.24
N MET A 278 75.82 1.88 6.29
CA MET A 278 75.07 1.37 5.14
C MET A 278 73.98 0.40 5.57
N SER A 279 74.25 -0.54 6.47
CA SER A 279 73.27 -1.48 7.00
C SER A 279 72.14 -0.77 7.76
N PHE A 280 72.46 0.30 8.48
CA PHE A 280 71.48 1.14 9.17
C PHE A 280 70.53 1.84 8.19
N VAL A 281 71.09 2.56 7.21
CA VAL A 281 70.29 3.28 6.22
C VAL A 281 69.45 2.30 5.39
N LEU A 282 70.01 1.17 4.98
CA LEU A 282 69.28 0.13 4.25
C LEU A 282 68.12 -0.45 5.08
N SER A 283 68.36 -0.72 6.37
CA SER A 283 67.34 -1.25 7.27
C SER A 283 66.21 -0.25 7.47
N GLY A 284 66.50 1.01 7.80
CA GLY A 284 65.48 2.05 7.96
C GLY A 284 64.66 2.27 6.69
N VAL A 285 65.31 2.32 5.52
CA VAL A 285 64.61 2.42 4.23
C VAL A 285 63.71 1.20 3.97
N LEU A 286 64.16 -0.01 4.31
CA LEU A 286 63.37 -1.22 4.11
C LEU A 286 62.17 -1.28 5.05
N PHE A 287 62.36 -0.94 6.34
CA PHE A 287 61.27 -0.84 7.29
C PHE A 287 60.25 0.23 6.88
N ALA A 288 60.74 1.38 6.38
CA ALA A 288 59.87 2.45 5.88
C ALA A 288 59.06 2.02 4.65
N ILE A 289 59.68 1.36 3.67
CA ILE A 289 58.98 0.84 2.48
C ILE A 289 57.99 -0.26 2.87
N ALA A 290 58.37 -1.20 3.74
CA ALA A 290 57.49 -2.27 4.20
C ALA A 290 56.27 -1.72 4.98
N GLY A 291 56.49 -0.73 5.85
CA GLY A 291 55.43 0.01 6.55
C GLY A 291 54.51 0.74 5.58
N ALA A 292 55.07 1.42 4.58
CA ALA A 292 54.30 2.14 3.56
C ALA A 292 53.42 1.19 2.72
N VAL A 293 53.97 0.06 2.26
CA VAL A 293 53.24 -0.94 1.46
C VAL A 293 52.12 -1.59 2.27
N SER A 294 52.39 -1.98 3.51
CA SER A 294 51.39 -2.61 4.38
C SER A 294 50.27 -1.65 4.78
N LEU A 295 50.58 -0.39 5.10
CA LEU A 295 49.55 0.63 5.33
C LEU A 295 48.81 1.05 4.06
N GLY A 296 49.48 1.06 2.91
CA GLY A 296 48.91 1.31 1.59
C GLY A 296 47.81 0.30 1.27
N MET A 297 48.05 -0.99 1.52
CA MET A 297 47.04 -2.03 1.32
C MET A 297 45.95 -2.05 2.41
N ALA A 298 46.28 -1.73 3.66
CA ALA A 298 45.34 -1.85 4.78
C ALA A 298 44.27 -0.75 4.80
N LEU A 299 44.65 0.50 4.56
CA LEU A 299 43.77 1.66 4.76
C LEU A 299 42.61 1.75 3.75
N PRO A 300 42.79 1.51 2.44
CA PRO A 300 41.70 1.48 1.47
C PRO A 300 40.67 0.40 1.77
N VAL A 301 41.12 -0.78 2.23
CA VAL A 301 40.24 -1.89 2.62
C VAL A 301 39.40 -1.50 3.83
N LEU A 302 40.03 -0.88 4.84
CA LEU A 302 39.33 -0.41 6.03
C LEU A 302 38.34 0.71 5.71
N GLN A 303 38.73 1.67 4.86
CA GLN A 303 37.88 2.78 4.44
C GLN A 303 36.67 2.30 3.63
N GLY A 304 36.86 1.37 2.68
CA GLY A 304 35.78 0.78 1.91
C GLY A 304 34.77 0.04 2.80
N PHE A 305 35.28 -0.75 3.76
CA PHE A 305 34.42 -1.42 4.73
C PHE A 305 33.71 -0.43 5.66
N TRP A 306 34.39 0.61 6.14
CA TRP A 306 33.82 1.65 6.97
C TRP A 306 32.68 2.39 6.26
N MET A 307 32.87 2.79 5.00
CA MET A 307 31.80 3.42 4.23
C MET A 307 30.61 2.47 4.03
N ARG A 308 30.88 1.21 3.70
CA ARG A 308 29.83 0.20 3.51
C ARG A 308 29.02 -0.02 4.78
N TRP A 309 29.70 -0.24 5.90
CA TRP A 309 29.06 -0.55 7.18
C TRP A 309 28.39 0.65 7.83
N LEU A 310 29.01 1.84 7.79
CA LEU A 310 28.48 3.03 8.47
C LEU A 310 27.43 3.78 7.63
N GLN A 311 27.62 3.87 6.31
CA GLN A 311 26.80 4.74 5.46
C GLN A 311 25.81 3.99 4.58
N ILE A 312 26.20 2.86 3.98
CA ILE A 312 25.40 2.19 2.94
C ILE A 312 24.45 1.17 3.57
N ASP A 313 24.97 0.20 4.33
CA ASP A 313 24.18 -0.90 4.88
C ASP A 313 23.05 -0.43 5.83
N PRO A 314 23.24 0.58 6.70
CA PRO A 314 22.14 1.11 7.53
C PRO A 314 21.05 1.82 6.71
N LYS A 315 21.42 2.49 5.63
CA LYS A 315 20.46 3.14 4.72
C LYS A 315 19.66 2.09 3.95
N LEU A 316 20.32 1.08 3.39
CA LEU A 316 19.67 -0.06 2.73
C LEU A 316 18.70 -0.78 3.67
N TRP A 317 19.10 -1.01 4.92
CA TRP A 317 18.24 -1.63 5.91
C TRP A 317 17.01 -0.78 6.27
N LYS A 318 17.18 0.55 6.43
CA LYS A 318 16.05 1.47 6.64
C LYS A 318 15.09 1.46 5.44
N LEU A 319 15.60 1.49 4.22
CA LEU A 319 14.80 1.40 3.00
C LEU A 319 14.04 0.08 2.91
N ARG A 320 14.70 -1.06 3.16
CA ARG A 320 14.06 -2.38 3.18
C ARG A 320 12.94 -2.47 4.21
N ARG A 321 13.13 -1.92 5.41
CA ARG A 321 12.08 -1.84 6.44
C ARG A 321 10.91 -0.97 6.02
N ARG A 322 11.17 0.17 5.37
CA ARG A 322 10.12 1.05 4.83
C ARG A 322 9.34 0.36 3.72
N LYS A 323 10.02 -0.27 2.77
CA LYS A 323 9.42 -1.07 1.69
C LYS A 323 8.47 -2.12 2.26
N LYS A 324 8.94 -2.95 3.20
CA LYS A 324 8.11 -3.99 3.84
C LYS A 324 6.84 -3.44 4.52
N LYS A 325 6.91 -2.23 5.11
CA LYS A 325 5.74 -1.58 5.70
C LYS A 325 4.73 -1.13 4.64
N ILE A 326 5.23 -0.55 3.54
CA ILE A 326 4.39 -0.09 2.43
C ILE A 326 3.76 -1.28 1.71
N GLU A 327 4.52 -2.35 1.47
CA GLU A 327 4.01 -3.60 0.88
C GLU A 327 2.85 -4.16 1.71
N LYS A 328 2.97 -4.20 3.04
CA LYS A 328 1.87 -4.63 3.90
C LYS A 328 0.63 -3.73 3.74
N GLN A 329 0.82 -2.41 3.62
CA GLN A 329 -0.28 -1.47 3.38
C GLN A 329 -0.91 -1.65 1.99
N LEU A 330 -0.11 -1.99 0.98
CA LEU A 330 -0.60 -2.34 -0.35
C LEU A 330 -1.45 -3.60 -0.30
N ASP A 331 -1.01 -4.65 0.41
CA ASP A 331 -1.78 -5.88 0.57
C ASP A 331 -3.14 -5.61 1.25
N GLU A 332 -3.15 -4.80 2.31
CA GLU A 332 -4.37 -4.38 3.01
C GLU A 332 -5.31 -3.57 2.09
N LEU A 333 -4.77 -2.65 1.28
CA LEU A 333 -5.56 -1.87 0.32
C LEU A 333 -6.05 -2.71 -0.86
N GLN A 334 -5.30 -3.72 -1.27
CA GLN A 334 -5.70 -4.61 -2.36
C GLN A 334 -6.88 -5.48 -1.92
N ALA A 335 -6.88 -5.95 -0.67
CA ALA A 335 -8.04 -6.63 -0.10
C ALA A 335 -9.28 -5.73 -0.08
N THR A 336 -9.16 -4.47 0.37
CA THR A 336 -10.31 -3.55 0.39
C THR A 336 -10.81 -3.18 -1.00
N ILE A 337 -9.92 -2.98 -1.99
CA ILE A 337 -10.33 -2.77 -3.39
C ILE A 337 -11.10 -3.98 -3.92
N SER A 338 -10.62 -5.19 -3.65
CA SER A 338 -11.29 -6.40 -4.12
C SER A 338 -12.70 -6.54 -3.55
N GLU A 339 -12.89 -6.19 -2.28
CA GLU A 339 -14.20 -6.17 -1.64
C GLU A 339 -15.11 -5.10 -2.25
N GLN A 340 -14.60 -3.88 -2.44
CA GLN A 340 -15.36 -2.79 -3.07
C GLN A 340 -15.76 -3.11 -4.53
N LEU A 341 -14.87 -3.77 -5.29
CA LEU A 341 -15.18 -4.22 -6.65
C LEU A 341 -16.24 -5.32 -6.68
N ALA A 342 -16.20 -6.24 -5.71
CA ALA A 342 -17.25 -7.26 -5.57
C ALA A 342 -18.60 -6.61 -5.23
N GLN A 343 -18.64 -5.68 -4.26
CA GLN A 343 -19.85 -4.94 -3.91
C GLN A 343 -20.38 -4.11 -5.09
N LYS A 344 -19.49 -3.46 -5.84
CA LYS A 344 -19.84 -2.75 -7.08
C LYS A 344 -20.52 -3.69 -8.07
N SER A 345 -19.94 -4.87 -8.33
CA SER A 345 -20.52 -5.85 -9.27
C SER A 345 -21.89 -6.35 -8.81
N ILE A 346 -22.10 -6.52 -7.50
CA ILE A 346 -23.40 -6.90 -6.94
C ILE A 346 -24.42 -5.80 -7.20
N LEU A 347 -24.08 -4.53 -6.89
CA LEU A 347 -24.97 -3.40 -7.10
C LEU A 347 -25.30 -3.16 -8.58
N GLU A 348 -24.33 -3.33 -9.49
CA GLU A 348 -24.56 -3.27 -10.94
C GLU A 348 -25.54 -4.36 -11.39
N ASN A 349 -25.43 -5.57 -10.85
CA ASN A 349 -26.35 -6.65 -11.12
C ASN A 349 -27.75 -6.39 -10.52
N ASP A 350 -27.83 -5.90 -9.29
CA ASP A 350 -29.09 -5.56 -8.63
C ASP A 350 -29.86 -4.49 -9.43
N ILE A 351 -29.14 -3.50 -9.98
CA ILE A 351 -29.73 -2.49 -10.86
C ILE A 351 -30.20 -3.11 -12.18
N ALA A 352 -29.45 -4.05 -12.76
CA ALA A 352 -29.81 -4.69 -14.02
C ALA A 352 -31.04 -5.62 -13.91
N VAL A 353 -31.30 -6.19 -12.73
CA VAL A 353 -32.45 -7.09 -12.47
C VAL A 353 -33.75 -6.31 -12.19
N LEU A 354 -33.65 -5.03 -11.80
CA LEU A 354 -34.84 -4.22 -11.54
C LEU A 354 -35.68 -4.02 -12.82
N PRO A 355 -37.03 -4.00 -12.71
CA PRO A 355 -37.91 -3.77 -13.85
C PRO A 355 -37.57 -2.45 -14.54
N THR A 356 -37.52 -2.46 -15.87
CA THR A 356 -37.28 -1.23 -16.58
C THR A 356 -38.50 -0.32 -16.49
N TRP A 357 -38.24 0.99 -16.45
CA TRP A 357 -39.32 2.00 -16.45
C TRP A 357 -40.27 1.84 -17.65
N GLU A 358 -39.73 1.43 -18.79
CA GLU A 358 -40.47 1.23 -20.04
C GLU A 358 -41.48 0.08 -19.90
N GLU A 359 -41.07 -1.05 -19.30
CA GLU A 359 -41.94 -2.21 -19.08
C GLU A 359 -43.12 -1.86 -18.16
N LEU A 360 -42.85 -1.23 -17.01
CA LEU A 360 -43.92 -0.83 -16.07
C LEU A 360 -44.88 0.20 -16.69
N LYS A 361 -44.38 1.07 -17.57
CA LYS A 361 -45.21 2.06 -18.29
C LYS A 361 -46.09 1.39 -19.36
N GLN A 362 -45.57 0.37 -20.05
CA GLN A 362 -46.34 -0.42 -21.00
C GLN A 362 -47.43 -1.24 -20.29
N GLU A 363 -47.11 -1.86 -19.15
CA GLU A 363 -48.09 -2.55 -18.30
C GLU A 363 -49.20 -1.59 -17.84
N GLU A 364 -48.84 -0.40 -17.31
CA GLU A 364 -49.82 0.62 -16.92
C GLU A 364 -50.73 1.05 -18.08
N ALA A 365 -50.16 1.26 -19.26
CA ALA A 365 -50.93 1.62 -20.45
C ALA A 365 -51.91 0.52 -20.86
N SER A 366 -51.47 -0.75 -20.84
CA SER A 366 -52.31 -1.90 -21.19
C SER A 366 -53.52 -2.05 -20.26
N ILE A 367 -53.32 -1.86 -18.95
CA ILE A 367 -54.41 -1.96 -17.97
C ILE A 367 -55.35 -0.76 -18.08
N ARG A 368 -54.85 0.43 -18.38
CA ARG A 368 -55.71 1.60 -18.65
C ARG A 368 -56.62 1.35 -19.85
N THR A 369 -56.07 0.81 -20.94
CA THR A 369 -56.88 0.46 -22.11
C THR A 369 -57.92 -0.63 -21.80
N GLU A 370 -57.58 -1.60 -20.95
CA GLU A 370 -58.53 -2.65 -20.53
C GLU A 370 -59.64 -2.07 -19.63
N ILE A 371 -59.32 -1.13 -18.74
CA ILE A 371 -60.31 -0.42 -17.92
C ILE A 371 -61.25 0.42 -18.79
N GLU A 372 -60.72 1.14 -19.79
CA GLU A 372 -61.54 1.93 -20.71
C GLU A 372 -62.52 1.04 -21.48
N HIS A 373 -62.06 -0.10 -22.00
CA HIS A 373 -62.92 -1.09 -22.66
C HIS A 373 -64.01 -1.63 -21.72
N LEU A 374 -63.66 -2.03 -20.49
CA LEU A 374 -64.63 -2.51 -19.50
C LEU A 374 -65.64 -1.42 -19.09
N GLU A 375 -65.23 -0.15 -19.05
CA GLU A 375 -66.15 0.95 -18.78
C GLU A 375 -67.17 1.16 -19.91
N GLU A 376 -66.76 0.97 -21.16
CA GLU A 376 -67.66 0.98 -22.31
C GLU A 376 -68.63 -0.20 -22.28
N GLU A 377 -68.13 -1.40 -22.04
CA GLU A 377 -68.93 -2.63 -21.91
C GLU A 377 -69.97 -2.52 -20.78
N ARG A 378 -69.55 -1.96 -19.63
CA ARG A 378 -70.45 -1.69 -18.50
C ARG A 378 -71.59 -0.74 -18.88
N LYS A 379 -71.29 0.31 -19.65
CA LYS A 379 -72.29 1.29 -20.10
C LYS A 379 -73.29 0.66 -21.05
N LEU A 380 -72.83 -0.19 -21.97
CA LEU A 380 -73.69 -0.95 -22.88
C LEU A 380 -74.61 -1.89 -22.09
N ALA A 381 -74.05 -2.74 -21.23
CA ALA A 381 -74.83 -3.68 -20.40
C ALA A 381 -75.87 -2.98 -19.52
N LEU A 382 -75.53 -1.81 -18.94
CA LEU A 382 -76.47 -1.03 -18.14
C LEU A 382 -77.56 -0.36 -18.98
N THR A 383 -77.22 0.06 -20.20
CA THR A 383 -78.20 0.64 -21.13
C THR A 383 -79.17 -0.44 -21.62
N ASP A 384 -78.66 -1.61 -21.98
CA ASP A 384 -79.45 -2.75 -22.41
C ASP A 384 -80.36 -3.24 -21.29
N SER A 385 -79.83 -3.42 -20.08
CA SER A 385 -80.63 -3.75 -18.89
C SER A 385 -81.77 -2.73 -18.68
N ARG A 386 -81.51 -1.43 -18.80
CA ARG A 386 -82.57 -0.41 -18.67
C ARG A 386 -83.61 -0.46 -19.79
N ILE A 387 -83.17 -0.71 -21.03
CA ILE A 387 -84.08 -0.85 -22.18
C ILE A 387 -84.98 -2.06 -21.98
N GLN A 388 -84.42 -3.19 -21.57
CA GLN A 388 -85.17 -4.43 -21.36
C GLN A 388 -86.09 -4.34 -20.13
N SER A 389 -85.65 -3.73 -19.04
CA SER A 389 -86.51 -3.46 -17.87
C SER A 389 -87.70 -2.55 -18.24
N PHE A 390 -87.46 -1.52 -19.07
CA PHE A 390 -88.54 -0.70 -19.60
C PHE A 390 -89.48 -1.50 -20.51
N GLY A 391 -88.93 -2.34 -21.39
CA GLY A 391 -89.70 -3.22 -22.27
C GLY A 391 -90.57 -4.21 -21.51
N ASP A 392 -90.02 -4.81 -20.45
CA ASP A 392 -90.71 -5.79 -19.60
C ASP A 392 -91.87 -5.13 -18.85
N GLY A 393 -91.62 -3.96 -18.24
CA GLY A 393 -92.66 -3.17 -17.60
C GLY A 393 -93.74 -2.67 -18.59
N TYR A 394 -93.36 -2.36 -19.83
CA TYR A 394 -94.31 -2.00 -20.88
C TYR A 394 -95.19 -3.18 -21.29
N ALA A 395 -94.60 -4.37 -21.46
CA ALA A 395 -95.32 -5.59 -21.82
C ALA A 395 -96.31 -6.01 -20.71
N HIS A 396 -95.89 -6.02 -19.44
CA HIS A 396 -96.79 -6.25 -18.30
C HIS A 396 -97.94 -5.23 -18.28
N GLY A 397 -97.64 -3.95 -18.53
CA GLY A 397 -98.65 -2.90 -18.63
C GLY A 397 -99.65 -3.12 -19.76
N GLN A 398 -99.21 -3.66 -20.90
CA GLN A 398 -100.07 -3.97 -22.05
C GLN A 398 -101.00 -5.16 -21.75
N VAL A 399 -100.47 -6.26 -21.22
CA VAL A 399 -101.28 -7.42 -20.81
C VAL A 399 -102.30 -7.03 -19.75
N THR A 400 -101.88 -6.23 -18.76
CA THR A 400 -102.77 -5.70 -17.73
C THR A 400 -103.89 -4.84 -18.34
N ARG A 401 -103.58 -4.00 -19.34
CA ARG A 401 -104.57 -3.19 -20.06
C ARG A 401 -105.57 -4.03 -20.85
N ASP A 402 -105.11 -5.12 -21.45
CA ASP A 402 -105.92 -6.02 -22.28
C ASP A 402 -106.88 -6.89 -21.45
N ILE A 403 -106.51 -7.20 -20.19
CA ILE A 403 -107.34 -7.98 -19.25
C ILE A 403 -108.36 -7.08 -18.52
N MET A 404 -108.05 -5.80 -18.30
CA MET A 404 -108.93 -4.85 -17.61
C MET A 404 -110.19 -4.52 -18.43
N SER A 405 -111.34 -4.52 -17.76
CA SER A 405 -112.57 -3.93 -18.32
C SER A 405 -112.45 -2.41 -18.43
N GLU A 406 -113.27 -1.80 -19.31
CA GLU A 406 -113.19 -0.35 -19.55
C GLU A 406 -113.54 0.49 -18.29
N GLU A 407 -114.38 -0.04 -17.40
CA GLU A 407 -114.70 0.58 -16.10
C GLU A 407 -113.52 0.51 -15.12
N GLU A 408 -112.81 -0.62 -15.08
CA GLU A 408 -111.60 -0.80 -14.25
C GLU A 408 -110.42 0.03 -14.75
N TYR A 409 -110.29 0.19 -16.07
CA TYR A 409 -109.27 1.04 -16.67
C TYR A 409 -109.51 2.53 -16.37
N GLU A 410 -110.74 3.02 -16.48
CA GLU A 410 -111.06 4.41 -16.10
C GLU A 410 -110.88 4.65 -14.59
N HIS A 411 -111.18 3.67 -13.74
CA HIS A 411 -110.88 3.75 -12.31
C HIS A 411 -109.36 3.76 -12.04
N TRP A 412 -108.60 2.92 -12.72
CA TRP A 412 -107.14 2.89 -12.63
C TRP A 412 -106.52 4.22 -13.12
N ARG A 413 -106.99 4.74 -14.25
CA ARG A 413 -106.52 5.99 -14.86
C ARG A 413 -106.81 7.20 -13.99
N THR A 414 -108.03 7.33 -13.49
CA THR A 414 -108.41 8.42 -12.57
C THR A 414 -107.68 8.30 -11.23
N GLY A 415 -107.42 7.09 -10.74
CA GLY A 415 -106.60 6.83 -9.56
C GLY A 415 -105.11 7.12 -9.73
N HIS A 416 -104.49 6.73 -10.86
CA HIS A 416 -103.04 6.82 -11.07
C HIS A 416 -102.57 8.12 -11.74
N MET A 417 -103.44 8.79 -12.50
CA MET A 417 -103.12 10.03 -13.25
C MET A 417 -103.65 11.30 -12.56
N THR A 418 -104.14 11.21 -11.32
CA THR A 418 -104.51 12.38 -10.52
C THR A 418 -103.28 13.22 -10.14
N VAL A 419 -103.44 14.55 -10.16
CA VAL A 419 -102.37 15.53 -9.91
C VAL A 419 -101.67 15.31 -8.56
N SER A 420 -102.40 14.86 -7.54
CA SER A 420 -101.86 14.51 -6.22
C SER A 420 -100.94 13.30 -6.24
N ASN A 421 -101.32 12.24 -6.97
CA ASN A 421 -100.53 11.01 -7.09
C ASN A 421 -99.31 11.19 -8.00
N LEU A 422 -99.43 11.96 -9.08
CA LEU A 422 -98.28 12.36 -9.91
C LEU A 422 -97.26 13.20 -9.13
N ALA A 423 -97.71 14.10 -8.26
CA ALA A 423 -96.82 14.89 -7.39
C ALA A 423 -96.13 14.03 -6.32
N LEU A 424 -96.83 13.06 -5.72
CA LEU A 424 -96.26 12.10 -4.76
C LEU A 424 -95.25 11.14 -5.42
N ARG A 425 -95.52 10.70 -6.67
CA ARG A 425 -94.62 9.84 -7.43
C ARG A 425 -93.38 10.58 -7.95
N ALA A 426 -93.51 11.85 -8.31
CA ALA A 426 -92.37 12.72 -8.62
C ALA A 426 -91.47 12.98 -7.40
N ARG A 427 -92.04 13.01 -6.19
CA ARG A 427 -91.30 13.16 -4.92
C ARG A 427 -90.57 11.88 -4.49
N SER A 428 -91.13 10.71 -4.79
CA SER A 428 -90.54 9.40 -4.48
C SER A 428 -89.54 8.92 -5.53
N ASN A 429 -89.78 9.14 -6.82
CA ASN A 429 -88.80 8.83 -7.88
C ASN A 429 -87.60 9.80 -7.92
N ALA A 430 -87.60 10.86 -7.11
CA ALA A 430 -86.48 11.77 -6.96
C ALA A 430 -85.31 11.17 -6.15
N SER A 431 -85.52 10.08 -5.39
CA SER A 431 -84.43 9.39 -4.69
C SER A 431 -83.54 8.59 -5.64
N ASP A 432 -84.11 7.94 -6.66
CA ASP A 432 -83.38 7.06 -7.60
C ASP A 432 -82.75 7.78 -8.80
N ARG A 433 -83.12 9.03 -9.06
CA ARG A 433 -82.44 9.90 -10.04
C ARG A 433 -81.36 10.79 -9.42
N SER A 434 -81.06 10.64 -8.14
CA SER A 434 -79.94 11.34 -7.54
C SER A 434 -78.63 10.62 -7.90
N VAL A 435 -78.00 11.06 -8.98
CA VAL A 435 -76.54 11.23 -8.92
C VAL A 435 -76.31 12.00 -7.63
N THR A 436 -75.66 11.37 -6.65
CA THR A 436 -75.26 12.02 -5.40
C THR A 436 -74.27 13.14 -5.76
N ARG A 437 -74.80 14.29 -6.17
CA ARG A 437 -74.12 15.57 -5.93
C ARG A 437 -74.12 15.71 -4.43
N SER A 438 -73.01 15.31 -3.83
CA SER A 438 -72.52 15.74 -2.52
C SER A 438 -73.32 16.93 -2.02
N ASN A 439 -74.08 16.70 -0.94
CA ASN A 439 -74.77 17.73 -0.18
C ASN A 439 -73.76 18.80 0.26
N ASN A 440 -73.51 19.79 -0.59
CA ASN A 440 -72.85 21.00 -0.19
C ASN A 440 -73.92 21.92 0.40
N SER A 441 -73.87 22.04 1.73
CA SER A 441 -74.12 23.24 2.51
C SER A 441 -74.69 24.38 1.65
N GLY A 442 -75.96 24.74 1.88
CA GLY A 442 -76.74 25.74 1.14
C GLY A 442 -76.19 27.18 1.17
N MET A 443 -74.95 27.36 0.74
CA MET A 443 -74.27 28.63 0.54
C MET A 443 -74.26 28.93 -0.96
N ARG A 444 -74.55 30.18 -1.31
CA ARG A 444 -74.53 30.63 -2.70
C ARG A 444 -73.09 30.53 -3.25
N PRO A 445 -72.88 30.33 -4.56
CA PRO A 445 -71.55 30.03 -5.13
C PRO A 445 -70.44 31.00 -4.74
N HIS A 446 -70.74 32.30 -4.63
CA HIS A 446 -69.77 33.31 -4.21
C HIS A 446 -69.40 33.22 -2.71
N GLN A 447 -70.30 32.72 -1.86
CA GLN A 447 -70.04 32.49 -0.43
C GLN A 447 -69.16 31.26 -0.23
N ALA A 448 -69.34 30.21 -1.05
CA ALA A 448 -68.49 29.03 -1.05
C ALA A 448 -67.04 29.35 -1.46
N ILE A 449 -66.85 30.21 -2.47
CA ILE A 449 -65.53 30.69 -2.89
C ILE A 449 -64.89 31.54 -1.78
N ARG A 450 -65.66 32.43 -1.14
CA ARG A 450 -65.14 33.25 -0.03
C ARG A 450 -64.69 32.40 1.15
N LYS A 451 -65.47 31.35 1.48
CA LYS A 451 -65.16 30.39 2.54
C LYS A 451 -63.93 29.54 2.21
N ALA A 452 -63.81 29.02 0.99
CA ALA A 452 -62.64 28.26 0.56
C ALA A 452 -61.35 29.11 0.54
N ILE A 453 -61.47 30.41 0.28
CA ILE A 453 -60.34 31.35 0.38
C ILE A 453 -60.00 31.60 1.86
N THR A 454 -60.97 31.89 2.73
CA THR A 454 -60.67 32.10 4.17
C THR A 454 -60.10 30.85 4.83
N ASP A 455 -60.64 29.66 4.56
CA ASP A 455 -60.16 28.40 5.15
C ASP A 455 -58.71 28.09 4.71
N ARG A 456 -58.34 28.40 3.45
CA ARG A 456 -56.94 28.30 2.97
C ARG A 456 -55.99 29.32 3.59
N PHE A 457 -56.48 30.50 3.97
CA PHE A 457 -55.66 31.52 4.62
C PHE A 457 -55.46 31.22 6.12
N ASP A 458 -56.44 30.61 6.78
CA ASP A 458 -56.33 30.21 8.18
C ASP A 458 -55.44 28.96 8.36
N GLU A 459 -55.46 28.00 7.43
CA GLU A 459 -54.54 26.84 7.44
C GLU A 459 -53.06 27.23 7.21
N ASN A 460 -52.80 28.26 6.40
CA ASN A 460 -51.44 28.75 6.16
C ASN A 460 -50.87 29.66 7.27
N ASN A 461 -51.71 30.13 8.19
CA ASN A 461 -51.30 30.95 9.34
C ASN A 461 -51.18 30.15 10.66
N SER A 462 -51.45 28.84 10.61
CA SER A 462 -51.40 27.94 11.78
C SER A 462 -50.30 26.87 11.70
N GLN A 463 -49.25 27.12 10.89
CA GLN A 463 -47.96 26.41 10.94
C GLN A 463 -46.81 27.35 11.30
#